data_AF-A0A8G1RNY0-F1
#
_entry.id   AF-A0A8G1RNY0-F1
#
_cell.length_a   1.000
_cell.length_b   1.000
_cell.length_c   1.000
_cell.angle_alpha   90.00
_cell.angle_beta   90.00
_cell.angle_gamma   90.00
#
_symmetry.space_group_name_H-M   'P 1'
#
loop_
_entity.id
_entity.type
_entity.pdbx_description
1 polymer ?
#
loop_
_entity_poly.entity_id
_entity_poly.type
_entity_poly.pdbx_seq_one_letter_code
_entity_poly.pdbx_strand_id
1 'polypeptide(L)'
;MTTIDPCKPSLTSNDSAVLQALFDAESSPSSALAIDATLPTLPAHLNVSPEKHESLKSAELEIIRSLQQPEPSLSTVQKAITDLDLLITDAPTYPSAYMNRAQARRLLIDLTLIPSSSSPPSSSIQDPETDTDTDTKLFAPVNRARASALLADLTQAIQLASPRSPADPVSPGQARILADAYTHRGYLLLKAARFRSSHGEGGPERLDGLGAQQLEEMASGDFFLGGRFGNKVAQQLAVQTNPYAKMCGAIVKEALRKEVAAGSVMDW
;
A
#
# COMPACT_ATOMS: atom_id res chain seq x y z
N MET A 1 18.15 44.55 27.22
CA MET A 1 17.01 44.04 26.42
C MET A 1 17.40 44.19 24.97
N THR A 2 17.88 43.12 24.34
CA THR A 2 18.20 43.08 22.90
C THR A 2 16.95 42.70 22.14
N THR A 3 16.41 43.65 21.38
CA THR A 3 15.32 43.43 20.43
C THR A 3 15.87 42.71 19.21
N ILE A 4 15.41 41.49 18.97
CA ILE A 4 15.69 40.73 17.74
C ILE A 4 14.58 41.10 16.76
N ASP A 5 14.93 41.88 15.73
CA ASP A 5 14.00 42.18 14.64
C ASP A 5 13.78 40.92 13.78
N PRO A 6 12.52 40.52 13.51
CA PRO A 6 12.23 39.37 12.68
C PRO A 6 12.51 39.69 11.20
N CYS A 7 13.69 39.31 10.71
CA CYS A 7 14.01 39.36 9.29
C CYS A 7 13.43 38.11 8.60
N LYS A 8 12.54 38.29 7.60
CA LYS A 8 12.10 37.20 6.71
C LYS A 8 13.33 36.73 5.91
N PRO A 9 13.72 35.45 5.97
CA PRO A 9 14.77 34.94 5.10
C PRO A 9 14.29 34.99 3.64
N SER A 10 15.01 35.71 2.79
CA SER A 10 14.77 35.76 1.34
C SER A 10 15.37 34.49 0.72
N LEU A 11 14.63 33.39 0.77
CA LEU A 11 15.04 32.14 0.12
C LEU A 11 15.02 32.33 -1.39
N THR A 12 16.14 32.06 -2.06
CA THR A 12 16.16 32.03 -3.52
C THR A 12 15.37 30.81 -4.02
N SER A 13 15.03 30.79 -5.31
CA SER A 13 14.40 29.61 -5.93
C SER A 13 15.26 28.34 -5.75
N ASN A 14 16.58 28.51 -5.75
CA ASN A 14 17.53 27.43 -5.52
C ASN A 14 17.53 26.97 -4.05
N ASP A 15 17.54 27.91 -3.09
CA ASP A 15 17.44 27.56 -1.65
C ASP A 15 16.13 26.85 -1.32
N SER A 16 15.04 27.28 -1.97
CA SER A 16 13.73 26.65 -1.83
C SER A 16 13.74 25.24 -2.40
N ALA A 17 14.39 25.02 -3.55
CA ALA A 17 14.56 23.68 -4.14
C ALA A 17 15.48 22.77 -3.30
N VAL A 18 16.54 23.32 -2.69
CA VAL A 18 17.46 22.58 -1.82
C VAL A 18 16.81 22.22 -0.49
N LEU A 19 16.02 23.12 0.10
CA LEU A 19 15.25 22.83 1.32
C LEU A 19 14.13 21.84 1.02
N GLN A 20 13.43 22.01 -0.12
CA GLN A 20 12.45 21.04 -0.58
C GLN A 20 13.11 19.67 -0.73
N ALA A 21 14.29 19.58 -1.37
CA ALA A 21 15.04 18.34 -1.44
C ALA A 21 15.41 17.80 -0.05
N LEU A 22 16.02 18.60 0.84
CA LEU A 22 16.40 18.16 2.20
C LEU A 22 15.22 17.66 3.06
N PHE A 23 14.01 18.16 2.81
CA PHE A 23 12.78 17.77 3.49
C PHE A 23 11.89 16.83 2.67
N ASP A 24 12.23 16.57 1.41
CA ASP A 24 11.60 15.56 0.57
C ASP A 24 12.03 14.20 1.07
N ALA A 25 11.06 13.33 1.30
CA ALA A 25 11.29 11.94 1.69
C ALA A 25 12.14 11.16 0.64
N GLU A 26 12.26 11.68 -0.58
CA GLU A 26 13.11 11.14 -1.65
C GLU A 26 14.60 11.45 -1.50
N SER A 27 14.99 12.52 -0.81
CA SER A 27 16.41 12.90 -0.69
C SER A 27 17.10 12.31 0.52
N SER A 28 16.42 11.44 1.27
CA SER A 28 17.08 10.71 2.36
C SER A 28 18.09 9.74 1.74
N PRO A 29 19.41 9.94 1.91
CA PRO A 29 20.43 9.02 1.39
C PRO A 29 20.46 7.68 2.15
N SER A 30 19.51 7.44 3.06
CA SER A 30 19.43 6.26 3.92
C SER A 30 18.93 5.04 3.13
N SER A 31 19.88 4.53 2.35
CA SER A 31 20.01 3.17 1.87
C SER A 31 18.98 2.75 0.85
N ALA A 32 19.24 3.05 -0.42
CA ALA A 32 18.79 2.16 -1.49
C ALA A 32 19.19 0.74 -1.09
N LEU A 33 18.19 -0.13 -0.91
CA LEU A 33 18.43 -1.49 -0.46
C LEU A 33 19.23 -2.21 -1.56
N ALA A 34 20.28 -2.93 -1.19
CA ALA A 34 21.14 -3.60 -2.16
C ALA A 34 20.38 -4.78 -2.78
N ILE A 35 19.92 -4.61 -4.02
CA ILE A 35 19.35 -5.70 -4.81
C ILE A 35 20.50 -6.46 -5.47
N ASP A 36 20.74 -7.69 -5.02
CA ASP A 36 21.81 -8.54 -5.54
C ASP A 36 21.23 -9.66 -6.40
N ALA A 37 21.49 -9.59 -7.71
CA ALA A 37 21.02 -10.56 -8.69
C ALA A 37 21.69 -11.94 -8.58
N THR A 38 22.80 -12.05 -7.83
CA THR A 38 23.48 -13.33 -7.58
C THR A 38 22.82 -14.16 -6.49
N LEU A 39 21.91 -13.56 -5.70
CA LEU A 39 21.18 -14.24 -4.64
C LEU A 39 20.06 -15.14 -5.21
N PRO A 40 19.73 -16.25 -4.54
CA PRO A 40 18.58 -17.08 -4.88
C PRO A 40 17.27 -16.28 -4.87
N THR A 41 16.31 -16.68 -5.72
CA THR A 41 15.01 -15.98 -5.85
C THR A 41 14.25 -15.87 -4.54
N LEU A 42 14.34 -16.90 -3.68
CA LEU A 42 13.73 -16.92 -2.35
C LEU A 42 14.80 -16.78 -1.27
N PRO A 43 14.47 -16.19 -0.11
CA PRO A 43 15.40 -16.10 1.01
C PRO A 43 15.96 -17.46 1.40
N ALA A 44 17.28 -17.54 1.58
CA ALA A 44 17.97 -18.80 1.88
C ALA A 44 17.44 -19.49 3.15
N HIS A 45 16.93 -18.72 4.12
CA HIS A 45 16.40 -19.26 5.37
C HIS A 45 15.08 -20.03 5.22
N LEU A 46 14.42 -19.95 4.06
CA LEU A 46 13.20 -20.71 3.78
C LEU A 46 13.49 -22.17 3.37
N ASN A 47 14.77 -22.51 3.11
CA ASN A 47 15.24 -23.85 2.76
C ASN A 47 14.46 -24.51 1.60
N VAL A 48 13.99 -23.71 0.64
CA VAL A 48 13.31 -24.22 -0.57
C VAL A 48 14.36 -24.57 -1.62
N SER A 49 14.45 -25.85 -2.00
CA SER A 49 15.36 -26.26 -3.07
C SER A 49 14.95 -25.66 -4.42
N PRO A 50 15.90 -25.44 -5.36
CA PRO A 50 15.57 -24.93 -6.69
C PRO A 50 14.55 -25.79 -7.45
N GLU A 51 14.64 -27.11 -7.32
CA GLU A 51 13.69 -28.06 -7.94
C GLU A 51 12.29 -27.93 -7.34
N LYS A 52 12.19 -27.83 -6.00
CA LYS A 52 10.90 -27.59 -5.34
C LYS A 52 10.34 -26.22 -5.73
N HIS A 53 11.19 -25.19 -5.82
CA HIS A 53 10.77 -23.86 -6.24
C HIS A 53 10.18 -23.84 -7.65
N GLU A 54 10.83 -24.49 -8.63
CA GLU A 54 10.30 -24.53 -10.01
C GLU A 54 9.00 -25.34 -10.11
N SER A 55 8.88 -26.42 -9.32
CA SER A 55 7.65 -27.21 -9.21
C SER A 55 6.49 -26.39 -8.63
N LEU A 56 6.73 -25.68 -7.53
CA LEU A 56 5.75 -24.80 -6.89
C LEU A 56 5.33 -23.65 -7.81
N LYS A 57 6.29 -23.01 -8.48
CA LYS A 57 6.05 -21.95 -9.44
C LYS A 57 5.22 -22.44 -10.64
N SER A 58 5.48 -23.64 -11.13
CA SER A 58 4.71 -24.24 -12.23
C SER A 58 3.26 -24.47 -11.81
N ALA A 59 3.03 -25.07 -10.64
CA ALA A 59 1.69 -25.29 -10.09
C ALA A 59 0.95 -23.94 -9.84
N GLU A 60 1.65 -22.96 -9.28
CA GLU A 60 1.13 -21.60 -9.07
C GLU A 60 0.70 -20.94 -10.39
N LEU A 61 1.52 -21.02 -11.44
CA LEU A 61 1.21 -20.42 -12.74
C LEU A 61 -0.03 -21.05 -13.39
N GLU A 62 -0.27 -22.35 -13.20
CA GLU A 62 -1.49 -23.00 -13.68
C GLU A 62 -2.74 -22.43 -13.01
N ILE A 63 -2.68 -22.20 -11.69
CA ILE A 63 -3.78 -21.60 -10.95
C ILE A 63 -4.02 -20.16 -11.41
N ILE A 64 -2.96 -19.33 -11.52
CA ILE A 64 -3.09 -17.92 -11.92
C ILE A 64 -3.66 -17.77 -13.33
N ARG A 65 -3.30 -18.64 -14.28
CA ARG A 65 -3.87 -18.61 -15.64
C ARG A 65 -5.39 -18.75 -15.65
N SER A 66 -5.96 -19.46 -14.68
CA SER A 66 -7.42 -19.56 -14.55
C SER A 66 -8.07 -18.24 -14.13
N LEU A 67 -7.34 -17.39 -13.40
CA LEU A 67 -7.79 -16.09 -12.92
C LEU A 67 -7.59 -14.94 -13.93
N GLN A 68 -6.70 -15.12 -14.91
CA GLN A 68 -6.39 -14.13 -15.94
C GLN A 68 -7.41 -14.08 -17.09
N GLN A 69 -8.50 -14.84 -17.01
CA GLN A 69 -9.60 -14.74 -17.97
C GLN A 69 -10.26 -13.35 -17.86
N PRO A 70 -10.78 -12.75 -18.95
CA PRO A 70 -11.35 -11.40 -18.93
C PRO A 70 -12.46 -11.19 -17.89
N GLU A 71 -13.26 -12.22 -17.64
CA GLU A 71 -14.32 -12.24 -16.63
C GLU A 71 -14.29 -13.58 -15.89
N PRO A 72 -13.48 -13.70 -14.82
CA PRO A 72 -13.42 -14.95 -14.06
C PRO A 72 -14.72 -15.14 -13.29
N SER A 73 -15.35 -16.31 -13.44
CA SER A 73 -16.56 -16.63 -12.68
C SER A 73 -16.26 -16.76 -11.18
N LEU A 74 -17.26 -16.48 -10.34
CA LEU A 74 -17.16 -16.66 -8.89
C LEU A 74 -16.66 -18.07 -8.52
N SER A 75 -17.16 -19.11 -9.20
CA SER A 75 -16.72 -20.50 -9.01
C SER A 75 -15.25 -20.72 -9.38
N THR A 76 -14.76 -20.06 -10.43
CA THR A 76 -13.34 -20.13 -10.84
C THR A 76 -12.45 -19.52 -9.76
N VAL A 77 -12.84 -18.36 -9.22
CA VAL A 77 -12.09 -17.69 -8.16
C VAL A 77 -12.08 -18.50 -6.86
N GLN A 78 -13.21 -19.09 -6.48
CA GLN A 78 -13.29 -19.99 -5.31
C GLN A 78 -12.40 -21.21 -5.48
N LYS A 79 -12.42 -21.83 -6.67
CA LYS A 79 -11.55 -22.97 -6.98
C LYS A 79 -10.07 -22.56 -6.87
N ALA A 80 -9.68 -21.45 -7.46
CA ALA A 80 -8.30 -20.97 -7.39
C ALA A 80 -7.84 -20.70 -5.94
N ILE A 81 -8.72 -20.14 -5.08
CA ILE A 81 -8.41 -19.99 -3.65
C ILE A 81 -8.17 -21.35 -2.99
N THR A 82 -9.00 -22.35 -3.31
CA THR A 82 -8.84 -23.72 -2.79
C THR A 82 -7.54 -24.36 -3.26
N ASP A 83 -7.21 -24.21 -4.53
CA ASP A 83 -5.97 -24.75 -5.10
C ASP A 83 -4.73 -24.07 -4.47
N LEU A 84 -4.80 -22.75 -4.20
CA LEU A 84 -3.76 -22.02 -3.47
C LEU A 84 -3.68 -22.43 -1.99
N ASP A 85 -4.80 -22.74 -1.34
CA ASP A 85 -4.81 -23.28 0.03
C ASP A 85 -4.07 -24.64 0.10
N LEU A 86 -4.27 -25.50 -0.90
CA LEU A 86 -3.55 -26.78 -1.01
C LEU A 86 -2.05 -26.55 -1.23
N LEU A 87 -1.68 -25.62 -2.11
CA LEU A 87 -0.28 -25.27 -2.37
C LEU A 87 0.43 -24.74 -1.10
N ILE A 88 -0.27 -23.91 -0.32
CA ILE A 88 0.23 -23.38 0.95
C ILE A 88 0.34 -24.48 2.01
N THR A 89 -0.55 -25.47 1.98
CA THR A 89 -0.48 -26.62 2.90
C THR A 89 0.76 -27.48 2.62
N ASP A 90 1.12 -27.69 1.35
CA ASP A 90 2.34 -28.44 0.95
C ASP A 90 3.64 -27.63 1.16
N ALA A 91 3.57 -26.31 0.97
CA ALA A 91 4.71 -25.41 1.07
C ALA A 91 4.37 -24.15 1.89
N PRO A 92 4.26 -24.26 3.24
CA PRO A 92 3.84 -23.14 4.09
C PRO A 92 4.84 -21.98 4.11
N THR A 93 6.08 -22.21 3.67
CA THR A 93 7.14 -21.20 3.57
C THR A 93 7.22 -20.54 2.19
N TYR A 94 6.30 -20.82 1.26
CA TYR A 94 6.34 -20.24 -0.09
C TYR A 94 5.56 -18.92 -0.15
N PRO A 95 6.23 -17.75 -0.19
CA PRO A 95 5.57 -16.44 -0.04
C PRO A 95 4.64 -16.07 -1.20
N SER A 96 4.97 -16.48 -2.43
CA SER A 96 4.19 -16.14 -3.64
C SER A 96 2.75 -16.67 -3.57
N ALA A 97 2.56 -17.87 -3.01
CA ALA A 97 1.22 -18.46 -2.90
C ALA A 97 0.30 -17.62 -2.00
N TYR A 98 0.81 -17.05 -0.89
CA TYR A 98 0.04 -16.15 -0.05
C TYR A 98 -0.32 -14.85 -0.79
N MET A 99 0.60 -14.29 -1.57
CA MET A 99 0.33 -13.11 -2.41
C MET A 99 -0.80 -13.36 -3.40
N ASN A 100 -0.72 -14.48 -4.12
CA ASN A 100 -1.73 -14.84 -5.10
C ASN A 100 -3.07 -15.15 -4.45
N ARG A 101 -3.08 -15.78 -3.26
CA ARG A 101 -4.31 -16.02 -2.51
C ARG A 101 -4.95 -14.73 -1.99
N ALA A 102 -4.13 -13.76 -1.54
CA ALA A 102 -4.62 -12.44 -1.19
C ALA A 102 -5.30 -11.74 -2.38
N GLN A 103 -4.67 -11.80 -3.56
CA GLN A 103 -5.25 -11.24 -4.79
C GLN A 103 -6.54 -11.95 -5.21
N ALA A 104 -6.59 -13.28 -5.13
CA ALA A 104 -7.79 -14.06 -5.43
C ALA A 104 -8.94 -13.74 -4.45
N ARG A 105 -8.62 -13.54 -3.16
CA ARG A 105 -9.60 -13.11 -2.14
C ARG A 105 -10.13 -11.70 -2.43
N ARG A 106 -9.27 -10.79 -2.90
CA ARG A 106 -9.67 -9.45 -3.34
C ARG A 106 -10.68 -9.53 -4.47
N LEU A 107 -10.34 -10.29 -5.51
CA LEU A 107 -11.22 -10.53 -6.66
C LEU A 107 -12.55 -11.18 -6.25
N LEU A 108 -12.53 -12.13 -5.31
CA LEU A 108 -13.75 -12.76 -4.80
C LEU A 108 -14.67 -11.75 -4.11
N ILE A 109 -14.10 -10.82 -3.34
CA ILE A 109 -14.85 -9.74 -2.69
C ILE A 109 -15.49 -8.84 -3.74
N ASP A 110 -14.75 -8.46 -4.78
CA ASP A 110 -15.23 -7.57 -5.84
C ASP A 110 -16.37 -8.22 -6.66
N LEU A 111 -16.32 -9.54 -6.86
CA LEU A 111 -17.40 -10.32 -7.51
C LEU A 111 -18.60 -10.62 -6.60
N THR A 112 -18.48 -10.42 -5.29
CA THR A 112 -19.56 -10.74 -4.36
C THR A 112 -20.57 -9.61 -4.34
N LEU A 113 -21.77 -9.89 -4.82
CA LEU A 113 -22.90 -8.96 -4.75
C LEU A 113 -23.30 -8.74 -3.29
N ILE A 114 -23.27 -7.49 -2.85
CA ILE A 114 -23.86 -7.10 -1.58
C ILE A 114 -25.29 -6.65 -1.88
N PRO A 115 -26.32 -7.23 -1.25
CA PRO A 115 -27.68 -6.75 -1.42
C PRO A 115 -27.72 -5.30 -0.95
N SER A 116 -28.04 -4.39 -1.87
CA SER A 116 -28.08 -2.94 -1.64
C SER A 116 -28.97 -2.63 -0.44
N SER A 117 -28.38 -2.34 0.71
CA SER A 117 -29.09 -1.68 1.81
C SER A 117 -29.34 -0.24 1.39
N SER A 118 -30.53 0.01 0.83
CA SER A 118 -31.24 1.29 0.83
C SER A 118 -30.41 2.52 1.26
N SER A 119 -29.67 3.11 0.33
CA SER A 119 -29.19 4.49 0.44
C SER A 119 -29.45 5.18 -0.90
N PRO A 120 -30.10 6.35 -0.92
CA PRO A 120 -30.36 7.08 -2.17
C PRO A 120 -29.03 7.55 -2.79
N PRO A 121 -29.00 7.81 -4.12
CA PRO A 121 -27.81 8.30 -4.77
C PRO A 121 -27.52 9.71 -4.24
N SER A 122 -26.50 9.86 -3.40
CA SER A 122 -25.94 11.17 -3.09
C SER A 122 -25.26 11.68 -4.34
N SER A 123 -25.97 12.52 -5.09
CA SER A 123 -25.43 13.39 -6.12
C SER A 123 -24.55 14.46 -5.45
N SER A 124 -23.32 14.07 -5.11
CA SER A 124 -22.21 15.01 -4.88
C SER A 124 -21.20 14.74 -5.97
N ILE A 125 -20.80 15.82 -6.66
CA ILE A 125 -19.84 15.88 -7.76
C ILE A 125 -18.72 14.85 -7.53
N GLN A 126 -18.70 13.83 -8.37
CA GLN A 126 -17.71 12.76 -8.33
C GLN A 126 -16.39 13.31 -8.84
N ASP A 127 -15.40 13.43 -7.95
CA ASP A 127 -14.01 13.37 -8.38
C ASP A 127 -13.77 11.95 -8.96
N PRO A 128 -13.36 11.82 -10.22
CA PRO A 128 -13.28 10.55 -10.94
C PRO A 128 -12.18 9.59 -10.44
N GLU A 129 -11.53 9.88 -9.31
CA GLU A 129 -10.42 9.08 -8.74
C GLU A 129 -10.77 8.31 -7.45
N THR A 130 -12.03 8.38 -6.97
CA THR A 130 -12.42 7.77 -5.69
C THR A 130 -13.44 6.63 -5.87
N ASP A 131 -12.92 5.42 -6.03
CA ASP A 131 -13.71 4.18 -6.11
C ASP A 131 -14.26 3.77 -4.73
N THR A 132 -15.21 4.56 -4.23
CA THR A 132 -15.85 4.44 -2.92
C THR A 132 -16.77 3.20 -2.80
N ASP A 133 -17.30 2.72 -3.93
CA ASP A 133 -18.13 1.51 -3.97
C ASP A 133 -17.31 0.26 -3.62
N THR A 134 -16.11 0.13 -4.20
CA THR A 134 -15.20 -0.99 -3.91
C THR A 134 -14.69 -0.97 -2.47
N ASP A 135 -14.46 0.20 -1.88
CA ASP A 135 -14.05 0.33 -0.48
C ASP A 135 -15.17 -0.12 0.46
N THR A 136 -16.41 0.28 0.15
CA THR A 136 -17.60 -0.12 0.91
C THR A 136 -17.80 -1.64 0.87
N LYS A 137 -17.62 -2.27 -0.29
CA LYS A 137 -17.73 -3.74 -0.43
C LYS A 137 -16.66 -4.48 0.36
N LEU A 138 -15.42 -3.98 0.34
CA LEU A 138 -14.28 -4.61 0.99
C LEU A 138 -14.43 -4.69 2.51
N PHE A 139 -14.99 -3.65 3.12
CA PHE A 139 -15.11 -3.53 4.57
C PHE A 139 -16.53 -3.81 5.10
N ALA A 140 -17.45 -4.18 4.23
CA ALA A 140 -18.78 -4.63 4.63
C ALA A 140 -18.69 -5.84 5.58
N PRO A 141 -19.61 -5.96 6.58
CA PRO A 141 -19.59 -7.04 7.56
C PRO A 141 -19.56 -8.45 6.94
N VAL A 142 -20.26 -8.66 5.82
CA VAL A 142 -20.30 -9.94 5.09
C VAL A 142 -18.94 -10.39 4.58
N ASN A 143 -18.05 -9.43 4.27
CA ASN A 143 -16.71 -9.69 3.76
C ASN A 143 -15.63 -9.64 4.85
N ARG A 144 -16.01 -9.40 6.12
CA ARG A 144 -15.06 -9.25 7.24
C ARG A 144 -14.07 -10.41 7.36
N ALA A 145 -14.55 -11.65 7.27
CA ALA A 145 -13.68 -12.84 7.32
C ALA A 145 -12.70 -12.87 6.13
N ARG A 146 -13.17 -12.53 4.93
CA ARG A 146 -12.34 -12.52 3.70
C ARG A 146 -11.31 -11.40 3.74
N ALA A 147 -11.68 -10.20 4.18
CA ALA A 147 -10.79 -9.07 4.36
C ALA A 147 -9.72 -9.37 5.43
N SER A 148 -10.09 -10.02 6.53
CA SER A 148 -9.17 -10.49 7.57
C SER A 148 -8.16 -11.50 7.02
N ALA A 149 -8.64 -12.48 6.25
CA ALA A 149 -7.79 -13.49 5.63
C ALA A 149 -6.85 -12.89 4.56
N LEU A 150 -7.32 -11.91 3.77
CA LEU A 150 -6.51 -11.15 2.83
C LEU A 150 -5.37 -10.40 3.53
N LEU A 151 -5.67 -9.66 4.61
CA LEU A 151 -4.64 -8.95 5.39
C LEU A 151 -3.64 -9.92 6.02
N ALA A 152 -4.10 -11.08 6.49
CA ALA A 152 -3.26 -12.12 7.05
C ALA A 152 -2.29 -12.70 6.00
N ASP A 153 -2.77 -12.98 4.78
CA ASP A 153 -1.93 -13.47 3.68
C ASP A 153 -0.82 -12.48 3.31
N LEU A 154 -1.16 -11.20 3.14
CA LEU A 154 -0.17 -10.16 2.84
C LEU A 154 0.88 -10.06 3.95
N THR A 155 0.45 -10.13 5.21
CA THR A 155 1.36 -10.12 6.35
C THR A 155 2.29 -11.34 6.35
N GLN A 156 1.75 -12.52 6.04
CA GLN A 156 2.54 -13.75 5.98
C GLN A 156 3.55 -13.73 4.82
N ALA A 157 3.15 -13.24 3.65
CA ALA A 157 4.04 -13.07 2.50
C ALA A 157 5.21 -12.13 2.83
N ILE A 158 4.92 -10.99 3.49
CA ILE A 158 5.93 -10.05 3.95
C ILE A 158 6.87 -10.72 4.95
N GLN A 159 6.35 -11.44 5.94
CA GLN A 159 7.17 -12.11 6.95
C GLN A 159 8.12 -13.14 6.34
N LEU A 160 7.62 -13.97 5.43
CA LEU A 160 8.43 -15.00 4.76
C LEU A 160 9.46 -14.41 3.80
N ALA A 161 9.11 -13.33 3.08
CA ALA A 161 10.00 -12.71 2.12
C ALA A 161 10.97 -11.70 2.76
N SER A 162 10.79 -11.30 4.02
CA SER A 162 11.65 -10.28 4.65
C SER A 162 13.07 -10.82 4.92
N PRO A 163 14.10 -9.99 4.71
CA PRO A 163 15.45 -10.33 5.16
C PRO A 163 15.51 -10.41 6.69
N ARG A 164 16.54 -11.09 7.24
CA ARG A 164 16.72 -11.23 8.69
C ARG A 164 17.15 -9.92 9.34
N SER A 165 17.95 -9.13 8.62
CA SER A 165 18.32 -7.76 8.99
C SER A 165 17.81 -6.77 7.94
N PRO A 166 17.34 -5.57 8.33
CA PRO A 166 16.95 -4.51 7.39
C PRO A 166 18.06 -4.03 6.45
N ALA A 167 19.32 -4.34 6.77
CA ALA A 167 20.49 -4.00 5.98
C ALA A 167 20.94 -5.12 5.03
N ASP A 168 20.39 -6.33 5.15
CA ASP A 168 20.79 -7.44 4.28
C ASP A 168 20.33 -7.19 2.84
N PRO A 169 21.16 -7.56 1.83
CA PRO A 169 20.73 -7.52 0.45
C PRO A 169 19.60 -8.52 0.20
N VAL A 170 18.76 -8.22 -0.78
CA VAL A 170 17.66 -9.10 -1.22
C VAL A 170 17.80 -9.41 -2.70
N SER A 171 17.30 -10.57 -3.12
CA SER A 171 17.27 -10.90 -4.55
C SER A 171 16.19 -10.09 -5.29
N PRO A 172 16.27 -9.95 -6.63
CA PRO A 172 15.24 -9.27 -7.41
C PRO A 172 13.84 -9.86 -7.23
N GLY A 173 13.73 -11.19 -7.10
CA GLY A 173 12.45 -11.86 -6.86
C GLY A 173 11.88 -11.54 -5.48
N GLN A 174 12.71 -11.57 -4.46
CA GLN A 174 12.35 -11.19 -3.09
C GLN A 174 11.94 -9.71 -3.01
N ALA A 175 12.70 -8.81 -3.65
CA ALA A 175 12.35 -7.39 -3.74
C ALA A 175 10.97 -7.20 -4.36
N ARG A 176 10.68 -7.87 -5.47
CA ARG A 176 9.37 -7.77 -6.14
C ARG A 176 8.23 -8.21 -5.23
N ILE A 177 8.35 -9.36 -4.56
CA ILE A 177 7.33 -9.86 -3.64
C ILE A 177 7.09 -8.85 -2.51
N LEU A 178 8.16 -8.36 -1.88
CA LEU A 178 8.05 -7.37 -0.80
C LEU A 178 7.42 -6.06 -1.30
N ALA A 179 7.88 -5.56 -2.45
CA ALA A 179 7.37 -4.34 -3.06
C ALA A 179 5.86 -4.45 -3.30
N ASP A 180 5.41 -5.53 -3.94
CA ASP A 180 3.99 -5.76 -4.24
C ASP A 180 3.16 -5.99 -2.96
N ALA A 181 3.69 -6.75 -1.99
CA ALA A 181 2.99 -7.07 -0.74
C ALA A 181 2.78 -5.83 0.14
N TYR A 182 3.83 -5.04 0.36
CA TYR A 182 3.75 -3.79 1.11
C TYR A 182 2.83 -2.80 0.41
N THR A 183 2.91 -2.69 -0.92
CA THR A 183 2.03 -1.80 -1.69
C THR A 183 0.56 -2.20 -1.54
N HIS A 184 0.24 -3.49 -1.68
CA HIS A 184 -1.12 -3.98 -1.54
C HIS A 184 -1.65 -3.79 -0.11
N ARG A 185 -0.84 -4.09 0.91
CA ARG A 185 -1.24 -3.88 2.31
C ARG A 185 -1.42 -2.39 2.63
N GLY A 186 -0.54 -1.53 2.11
CA GLY A 186 -0.68 -0.07 2.18
C GLY A 186 -1.99 0.44 1.58
N TYR A 187 -2.37 -0.07 0.40
CA TYR A 187 -3.68 0.25 -0.19
C TYR A 187 -4.85 -0.20 0.68
N LEU A 188 -4.80 -1.40 1.25
CA LEU A 188 -5.84 -1.90 2.14
C LEU A 188 -5.99 -1.01 3.38
N LEU A 189 -4.87 -0.60 3.98
CA LEU A 189 -4.84 0.29 5.15
C LEU A 189 -5.37 1.68 4.80
N LEU A 190 -4.98 2.24 3.65
CA LEU A 190 -5.47 3.54 3.18
C LEU A 190 -6.97 3.50 2.90
N LYS A 191 -7.46 2.44 2.26
CA LYS A 191 -8.90 2.23 2.04
C LYS A 191 -9.64 2.08 3.37
N ALA A 192 -9.06 1.36 4.34
CA ALA A 192 -9.65 1.22 5.67
C ALA A 192 -9.68 2.57 6.44
N ALA A 193 -8.66 3.41 6.29
CA ALA A 193 -8.65 4.76 6.85
C ALA A 193 -9.81 5.60 6.30
N ARG A 194 -10.01 5.57 4.97
CA ARG A 194 -11.11 6.27 4.29
C ARG A 194 -12.48 5.75 4.71
N PHE A 195 -12.63 4.43 4.77
CA PHE A 195 -13.86 3.80 5.27
C PHE A 195 -14.16 4.24 6.69
N ARG A 196 -13.14 4.28 7.57
CA ARG A 196 -13.34 4.71 8.95
C ARG A 196 -13.74 6.17 9.09
N SER A 197 -13.20 7.05 8.26
CA SER A 197 -13.59 8.47 8.26
C SER A 197 -15.04 8.70 7.79
N SER A 198 -15.62 7.79 7.02
CA SER A 198 -16.93 7.97 6.36
C SER A 198 -18.04 7.10 6.95
N HIS A 199 -17.75 5.84 7.28
CA HIS A 199 -18.73 4.81 7.66
C HIS A 199 -18.52 4.25 9.08
N GLY A 200 -17.41 4.59 9.75
CA GLY A 200 -17.08 4.11 11.09
C GLY A 200 -16.29 2.79 11.08
N GLU A 201 -16.44 1.97 12.13
CA GLU A 201 -15.69 0.73 12.26
C GLU A 201 -16.13 -0.33 11.23
N GLY A 202 -15.17 -1.09 10.72
CA GLY A 202 -15.41 -2.16 9.75
C GLY A 202 -14.11 -2.72 9.21
N GLY A 203 -14.23 -3.76 8.39
CA GLY A 203 -13.07 -4.41 7.78
C GLY A 203 -12.38 -5.47 8.64
N PRO A 204 -11.09 -5.76 8.36
CA PRO A 204 -10.32 -6.83 9.01
C PRO A 204 -10.29 -6.71 10.54
N GLU A 205 -10.42 -7.84 11.25
CA GLU A 205 -10.40 -7.90 12.72
C GLU A 205 -9.14 -7.28 13.34
N ARG A 206 -7.99 -7.43 12.68
CA ARG A 206 -6.71 -6.85 13.17
C ARG A 206 -6.69 -5.33 13.17
N LEU A 207 -7.64 -4.66 12.53
CA LEU A 207 -7.70 -3.19 12.42
C LEU A 207 -8.74 -2.57 13.37
N ASP A 208 -9.44 -3.41 14.15
CA ASP A 208 -10.42 -2.96 15.14
C ASP A 208 -9.77 -2.01 16.18
N GLY A 209 -10.50 -0.98 16.59
CA GLY A 209 -10.06 -0.02 17.61
C GLY A 209 -8.97 0.96 17.17
N LEU A 210 -8.43 0.86 15.96
CA LEU A 210 -7.52 1.88 15.43
C LEU A 210 -8.31 3.17 15.09
N GLY A 211 -7.64 4.32 14.97
CA GLY A 211 -8.22 5.60 14.49
C GLY A 211 -7.83 5.94 13.04
N ALA A 212 -8.66 6.65 12.25
CA ALA A 212 -8.44 6.80 10.80
C ALA A 212 -7.03 7.32 10.45
N GLN A 213 -6.53 8.26 11.24
CA GLN A 213 -5.17 8.77 11.15
C GLN A 213 -4.09 7.67 11.35
N GLN A 214 -4.26 6.79 12.33
CA GLN A 214 -3.31 5.69 12.59
C GLN A 214 -3.24 4.72 11.40
N LEU A 215 -4.36 4.43 10.75
CA LEU A 215 -4.35 3.58 9.54
C LEU A 215 -3.65 4.27 8.37
N GLU A 216 -3.82 5.57 8.22
CA GLU A 216 -3.12 6.34 7.20
C GLU A 216 -1.60 6.39 7.46
N GLU A 217 -1.18 6.54 8.71
CA GLU A 217 0.22 6.46 9.11
C GLU A 217 0.81 5.06 8.84
N MET A 218 0.08 3.99 9.17
CA MET A 218 0.48 2.62 8.83
C MET A 218 0.57 2.42 7.32
N ALA A 219 -0.38 2.95 6.54
CA ALA A 219 -0.38 2.89 5.09
C ALA A 219 0.86 3.61 4.51
N SER A 220 1.21 4.78 5.05
CA SER A 220 2.40 5.54 4.65
C SER A 220 3.68 4.74 4.90
N GLY A 221 3.80 4.06 6.04
CA GLY A 221 4.92 3.17 6.35
C GLY A 221 5.02 1.99 5.37
N ASP A 222 3.90 1.38 5.02
CA ASP A 222 3.85 0.30 4.03
C ASP A 222 4.24 0.81 2.63
N PHE A 223 3.73 1.95 2.19
CA PHE A 223 4.10 2.54 0.90
C PHE A 223 5.58 2.92 0.85
N PHE A 224 6.15 3.42 1.95
CA PHE A 224 7.58 3.70 2.05
C PHE A 224 8.40 2.42 1.84
N LEU A 225 8.03 1.31 2.50
CA LEU A 225 8.70 0.03 2.31
C LEU A 225 8.50 -0.52 0.89
N GLY A 226 7.28 -0.40 0.33
CA GLY A 226 7.00 -0.76 -1.06
C GLY A 226 7.90 -0.01 -2.05
N GLY A 227 8.09 1.30 -1.85
CA GLY A 227 9.01 2.13 -2.61
C GLY A 227 10.47 1.72 -2.43
N ARG A 228 10.89 1.43 -1.19
CA ARG A 228 12.24 0.94 -0.86
C ARG A 228 12.61 -0.34 -1.61
N PHE A 229 11.64 -1.23 -1.84
CA PHE A 229 11.83 -2.47 -2.61
C PHE A 229 11.61 -2.31 -4.13
N GLY A 230 11.31 -1.09 -4.61
CA GLY A 230 11.30 -0.75 -6.04
C GLY A 230 9.92 -0.49 -6.65
N ASN A 231 8.83 -0.42 -5.87
CA ASN A 231 7.52 -0.06 -6.41
C ASN A 231 7.36 1.47 -6.53
N LYS A 232 7.36 1.98 -7.77
CA LYS A 232 7.26 3.43 -8.05
C LYS A 232 5.93 4.05 -7.62
N VAL A 233 4.83 3.29 -7.71
CA VAL A 233 3.51 3.78 -7.29
C VAL A 233 3.49 3.93 -5.77
N ALA A 234 4.05 2.96 -5.04
CA ALA A 234 4.19 3.04 -3.60
C ALA A 234 5.09 4.21 -3.17
N GLN A 235 6.19 4.46 -3.88
CA GLN A 235 7.05 5.63 -3.63
C GLN A 235 6.27 6.95 -3.71
N GLN A 236 5.44 7.12 -4.75
CA GLN A 236 4.60 8.31 -4.89
C GLN A 236 3.54 8.39 -3.78
N LEU A 237 2.88 7.28 -3.47
CA LEU A 237 1.87 7.22 -2.40
C LEU A 237 2.45 7.43 -1.01
N ALA A 238 3.70 7.03 -0.77
CA ALA A 238 4.41 7.27 0.48
C ALA A 238 4.51 8.78 0.76
N VAL A 239 4.85 9.57 -0.27
CA VAL A 239 4.88 11.04 -0.15
C VAL A 239 3.49 11.61 0.11
N GLN A 240 2.47 11.16 -0.63
CA GLN A 240 1.11 11.69 -0.50
C GLN A 240 0.45 11.38 0.86
N THR A 241 0.81 10.25 1.47
CA THR A 241 0.26 9.80 2.76
C THR A 241 1.11 10.24 3.95
N ASN A 242 2.30 10.79 3.72
CA ASN A 242 3.20 11.21 4.79
C ASN A 242 2.65 12.44 5.54
N PRO A 243 2.40 12.34 6.87
CA PRO A 243 1.84 13.44 7.66
C PRO A 243 2.74 14.69 7.66
N TYR A 244 4.06 14.51 7.62
CA TYR A 244 5.01 15.61 7.53
C TYR A 244 4.91 16.34 6.19
N ALA A 245 4.86 15.58 5.08
CA ALA A 245 4.71 16.16 3.74
C ALA A 245 3.38 16.93 3.61
N LYS A 246 2.28 16.40 4.17
CA LYS A 246 0.99 17.08 4.22
C LYS A 246 1.03 18.37 5.04
N MET A 247 1.65 18.33 6.22
CA MET A 247 1.77 19.52 7.08
C MET A 247 2.61 20.61 6.38
N CYS A 248 3.78 20.26 5.86
CA CYS A 248 4.63 21.19 5.11
C CYS A 248 3.90 21.75 3.90
N GLY A 249 3.21 20.90 3.13
CA GLY A 249 2.40 21.33 1.98
C GLY A 249 1.29 22.30 2.36
N ALA A 250 0.59 22.07 3.48
CA ALA A 250 -0.44 22.98 3.99
C ALA A 250 0.14 24.33 4.43
N ILE A 251 1.29 24.33 5.11
CA ILE A 251 1.99 25.56 5.54
C ILE A 251 2.42 26.38 4.31
N VAL A 252 3.04 25.73 3.32
CA VAL A 252 3.48 26.39 2.08
C VAL A 252 2.27 26.94 1.31
N LYS A 253 1.18 26.18 1.20
CA LYS A 253 -0.05 26.61 0.52
C LYS A 253 -0.68 27.84 1.19
N GLU A 254 -0.71 27.88 2.52
CA GLU A 254 -1.22 29.02 3.28
C GLU A 254 -0.31 30.25 3.14
N ALA A 255 1.02 30.05 3.15
CA ALA A 255 1.97 31.14 2.90
C ALA A 255 1.78 31.75 1.50
N LEU A 256 1.67 30.92 0.46
CA LEU A 256 1.42 31.38 -0.91
C LEU A 256 0.07 32.11 -1.04
N ARG A 257 -0.98 31.60 -0.39
CA ARG A 257 -2.31 32.25 -0.38
C ARG A 257 -2.23 33.65 0.25
N LYS A 258 -1.45 33.81 1.33
CA LYS A 258 -1.22 35.11 1.97
C LYS A 258 -0.45 36.08 1.07
N GLU A 259 0.56 35.60 0.35
CA GLU A 259 1.35 36.43 -0.58
C GLU A 259 0.48 36.91 -1.77
N VAL A 260 -0.37 36.05 -2.35
CA VAL A 260 -1.32 36.46 -3.41
C VAL A 260 -2.33 37.48 -2.90
N ALA A 261 -2.86 37.27 -1.69
CA ALA A 261 -3.78 38.22 -1.06
C ALA A 261 -3.11 39.57 -0.73
N ALA A 262 -1.84 39.56 -0.32
CA ALA A 262 -1.06 40.77 -0.05
C ALA A 262 -0.66 41.52 -1.34
N GLY A 263 -0.30 40.79 -2.40
CA GLY A 263 0.02 41.35 -3.72
C GLY A 263 -1.20 41.98 -4.40
N SER A 264 -2.40 41.43 -4.19
CA SER A 264 -3.65 42.01 -4.73
C SER A 264 -4.11 43.29 -4.01
N VAL A 265 -3.53 43.64 -2.86
CA VAL A 265 -3.87 44.84 -2.08
C VAL A 265 -2.93 46.03 -2.42
N MET A 266 -1.91 45.82 -3.27
CA MET A 266 -0.91 46.83 -3.64
C MET A 266 -1.17 47.55 -4.98
N ASP A 267 -2.30 47.29 -5.64
CA ASP A 267 -2.70 47.97 -6.88
C ASP A 267 -3.80 49.02 -6.65
N TRP A 268 -3.54 50.08 -5.85
CA TRP A 268 -4.28 51.36 -5.86
C TRP A 268 -3.37 52.53 -5.50
#